data_AF-A0AA44L9Y1-F1
#
_entry.id   AF-A0AA44L9Y1-F1
#
_cell.length_a   1.000
_cell.length_b   1.000
_cell.length_c   1.000
_cell.angle_alpha   90.00
_cell.angle_beta   90.00
_cell.angle_gamma   90.00
#
_symmetry.space_group_name_H-M   'P 1'
#
loop_
_entity.id
_entity.type
_entity.pdbx_description
1 polymer ?
#
loop_
_entity_poly.entity_id
_entity_poly.type
_entity_poly.pdbx_seq_one_letter_code
_entity_poly.pdbx_strand_id
1 'polypeptide(L)'
;MANLIRKEVTFESSIAAIGAAMSDISRVKILSALMDGRAWTATELSSVANISASTASSHLSKLLDCQLITVVAQGKHRYFRLAGKDIAELMESMMGISLNHGVHAKVSTPVHLRKARTCYDHLAGEVAVKIYDSLCQQQWITENGSMITLSGIQYFHEMGIDVPSKHSRKICCACLDWSERRFHLGGYVGAALFSLYESKGWLTRHLGYREVTITEKGYAAFKTHFHI
;
A
#
# COMPACT_ATOMS: atom_id res chain seq x y z
N MET A 1 -16.55 35.97 31.81
CA MET A 1 -17.45 35.53 30.72
C MET A 1 -16.68 35.48 29.41
N ALA A 2 -16.33 34.28 28.95
CA ALA A 2 -16.20 33.91 27.55
C ALA A 2 -16.02 32.38 27.53
N ASN A 3 -17.15 31.70 27.45
CA ASN A 3 -17.26 30.25 27.38
C ASN A 3 -16.69 29.84 26.01
N LEU A 4 -15.48 29.28 25.98
CA LEU A 4 -14.92 28.63 24.81
C LEU A 4 -15.80 27.41 24.53
N ILE A 5 -16.74 27.57 23.59
CA ILE A 5 -17.49 26.48 23.00
C ILE A 5 -16.45 25.56 22.35
N ARG A 6 -16.03 24.51 23.07
CA ARG A 6 -15.45 23.34 22.45
C ARG A 6 -16.53 22.84 21.49
N LYS A 7 -16.34 23.10 20.21
CA LYS A 7 -17.16 22.53 19.13
C LYS A 7 -17.19 21.03 19.41
N GLU A 8 -18.37 20.51 19.74
CA GLU A 8 -18.53 19.11 20.11
C GLU A 8 -18.14 18.30 18.87
N VAL A 9 -16.98 17.65 18.93
CA VAL A 9 -16.45 16.86 17.82
C VAL A 9 -17.23 15.56 17.81
N THR A 10 -18.23 15.47 16.93
CA THR A 10 -18.95 14.21 16.71
C THR A 10 -18.13 13.28 15.83
N PHE A 11 -18.47 11.99 15.86
CA PHE A 11 -17.86 10.99 15.00
C PHE A 11 -18.06 11.34 13.51
N GLU A 12 -19.27 11.77 13.13
CA GLU A 12 -19.60 12.19 11.77
C GLU A 12 -18.79 13.43 11.36
N SER A 13 -18.60 14.39 12.26
CA SER A 13 -17.79 15.57 11.98
C SER A 13 -16.31 15.23 11.77
N SER A 14 -15.81 14.19 12.45
CA SER A 14 -14.45 13.68 12.28
C SER A 14 -14.28 12.97 10.93
N ILE A 15 -15.24 12.13 10.55
CA ILE A 15 -15.28 11.49 9.22
C ILE A 15 -15.36 12.56 8.12
N ALA A 16 -16.23 13.56 8.29
CA ALA A 16 -16.38 14.63 7.33
C ALA A 16 -15.09 15.45 7.17
N ALA A 17 -14.32 15.65 8.24
CA ALA A 17 -13.02 16.32 8.18
C ALA A 17 -12.01 15.53 7.33
N ILE A 18 -11.94 14.20 7.49
CA ILE A 18 -11.11 13.32 6.66
C ILE A 18 -11.55 13.43 5.20
N GLY A 19 -12.86 13.28 4.93
CA GLY A 19 -13.40 13.43 3.57
C GLY A 19 -13.07 14.79 2.95
N ALA A 20 -13.19 15.88 3.71
CA ALA A 20 -12.85 17.23 3.26
C ALA A 20 -11.33 17.42 3.03
N ALA A 21 -10.49 16.72 3.78
CA ALA A 21 -9.05 16.70 3.56
C ALA A 21 -8.67 15.91 2.29
N MET A 22 -9.47 14.94 1.86
CA MET A 22 -9.21 14.14 0.65
C MET A 22 -9.93 14.64 -0.60
N SER A 23 -10.94 15.51 -0.47
CA SER A 23 -11.71 16.08 -1.59
C SER A 23 -10.98 17.23 -2.31
N ASP A 24 -9.77 16.95 -2.83
CA ASP A 24 -8.96 17.90 -3.62
C ASP A 24 -7.87 17.14 -4.40
N ILE A 25 -7.76 17.44 -5.69
CA ILE A 25 -6.87 16.74 -6.61
C ILE A 25 -5.40 16.88 -6.19
N SER A 26 -4.96 18.05 -5.74
CA SER A 26 -3.57 18.28 -5.32
C SER A 26 -3.23 17.51 -4.06
N ARG A 27 -4.15 17.47 -3.08
CA ARG A 27 -3.97 16.66 -1.87
C ARG A 27 -3.95 15.16 -2.17
N VAL A 28 -4.80 14.69 -3.08
CA VAL A 28 -4.77 13.28 -3.52
C VAL A 28 -3.46 12.95 -4.25
N LYS A 29 -2.93 13.85 -5.09
CA LYS A 29 -1.62 13.67 -5.73
C LYS A 29 -0.49 13.58 -4.70
N ILE A 30 -0.50 14.44 -3.68
CA ILE A 30 0.46 14.41 -2.58
C ILE A 30 0.38 13.07 -1.84
N LEU A 31 -0.82 12.67 -1.39
CA LEU A 31 -1.01 11.39 -0.69
C LEU A 31 -0.58 10.20 -1.55
N SER A 32 -0.85 10.24 -2.85
CA SER A 32 -0.43 9.21 -3.81
C SER A 32 1.10 9.14 -3.95
N ALA A 33 1.80 10.27 -3.92
CA ALA A 33 3.27 10.31 -3.96
C ALA A 33 3.89 9.65 -2.72
N LEU A 34 3.30 9.91 -1.56
CA LEU A 34 3.75 9.36 -0.27
C LEU A 34 3.49 7.84 -0.13
N MET A 35 2.72 7.23 -1.05
CA MET A 35 2.50 5.78 -1.07
C MET A 35 3.77 4.97 -1.29
N ASP A 36 4.84 5.57 -1.82
CA ASP A 36 6.14 4.89 -1.93
C ASP A 36 6.86 4.69 -0.58
N GLY A 37 6.30 5.25 0.50
CA GLY A 37 6.80 5.11 1.86
C GLY A 37 8.02 5.98 2.19
N ARG A 38 8.55 6.74 1.23
CA ARG A 38 9.64 7.69 1.46
C ARG A 38 9.10 8.92 2.17
N ALA A 39 9.98 9.63 2.87
CA ALA A 39 9.68 10.94 3.40
C ALA A 39 10.08 12.01 2.36
N TRP A 40 9.16 12.91 2.04
CA TRP A 40 9.31 13.90 0.97
C TRP A 40 9.35 15.32 1.53
N THR A 41 10.10 16.22 0.90
CA THR A 41 10.07 17.65 1.24
C THR A 41 8.83 18.33 0.66
N ALA A 42 8.44 19.47 1.24
CA ALA A 42 7.34 20.28 0.69
C ALA A 42 7.59 20.72 -0.77
N THR A 43 8.85 21.00 -1.12
CA THR A 43 9.22 21.40 -2.48
C THR A 43 9.00 20.26 -3.48
N GLU A 44 9.47 19.05 -3.19
CA GLU A 44 9.26 17.90 -4.08
C GLU A 44 7.75 17.59 -4.23
N LEU A 45 6.99 17.66 -3.14
CA LEU A 45 5.54 17.45 -3.18
C LEU A 45 4.80 18.54 -3.99
N SER A 46 5.27 19.79 -3.93
CA SER A 46 4.73 20.87 -4.76
C SER A 46 4.94 20.60 -6.26
N SER A 47 6.10 20.07 -6.63
CA SER A 47 6.40 19.67 -8.01
C SER A 47 5.54 18.50 -8.48
N VAL A 48 5.34 17.48 -7.64
CA VAL A 48 4.48 16.33 -7.98
C VAL A 48 3.01 16.75 -8.16
N ALA A 49 2.51 17.63 -7.30
CA ALA A 49 1.14 18.14 -7.40
C ALA A 49 0.96 19.19 -8.52
N ASN A 50 2.05 19.74 -9.07
CA ASN A 50 2.08 20.86 -10.00
C ASN A 50 1.40 22.12 -9.43
N ILE A 51 1.85 22.53 -8.23
CA ILE A 51 1.33 23.67 -7.48
C ILE A 51 2.46 24.54 -6.92
N SER A 52 2.14 25.76 -6.49
CA SER A 52 3.11 26.64 -5.83
C SER A 52 3.49 26.12 -4.43
N ALA A 53 4.64 26.57 -3.92
CA ALA A 53 5.09 26.23 -2.57
C ALA A 53 4.15 26.73 -1.46
N SER A 54 3.51 27.89 -1.65
CA SER A 54 2.53 28.44 -0.71
C SER A 54 1.25 27.60 -0.67
N THR A 55 0.75 27.18 -1.84
CA THR A 55 -0.40 26.27 -1.93
C THR A 55 -0.08 24.90 -1.35
N ALA A 56 1.12 24.35 -1.64
CA ALA A 56 1.57 23.09 -1.06
C ALA A 56 1.62 23.16 0.47
N SER A 57 2.14 24.25 1.04
CA SER A 57 2.19 24.44 2.49
C SER A 57 0.80 24.43 3.13
N SER A 58 -0.17 25.13 2.53
CA SER A 58 -1.57 25.12 2.99
C SER A 58 -2.19 23.73 2.94
N HIS A 59 -1.96 22.99 1.85
CA HIS A 59 -2.41 21.61 1.72
C HIS A 59 -1.77 20.67 2.74
N LEU A 60 -0.47 20.77 2.98
CA LEU A 60 0.24 19.95 3.97
C LEU A 60 -0.25 20.24 5.39
N SER A 61 -0.50 21.50 5.74
CA SER A 61 -1.12 21.84 7.03
C SER A 61 -2.49 21.16 7.19
N LYS A 62 -3.36 21.24 6.17
CA LYS A 62 -4.68 20.58 6.23
C LYS A 62 -4.58 19.05 6.37
N LEU A 63 -3.61 18.43 5.70
CA LEU A 63 -3.36 16.98 5.82
C LEU A 63 -2.78 16.60 7.20
N LEU A 64 -1.94 17.45 7.80
CA LEU A 64 -1.43 17.29 9.17
C LEU A 64 -2.53 17.44 10.20
N ASP A 65 -3.39 18.44 10.07
CA ASP A 65 -4.51 18.71 10.98
C ASP A 65 -5.48 17.53 11.06
N CYS A 66 -5.65 16.81 9.94
CA CYS A 66 -6.43 15.58 9.85
C CYS A 66 -5.63 14.30 10.10
N GLN A 67 -4.36 14.41 10.51
CA GLN A 67 -3.47 13.28 10.80
C GLN A 67 -3.32 12.25 9.66
N LEU A 68 -3.47 12.69 8.41
CA LEU A 68 -3.26 11.84 7.24
C LEU A 68 -1.78 11.69 6.91
N ILE A 69 -0.99 12.69 7.28
CA ILE A 69 0.47 12.69 7.14
C ILE A 69 1.12 13.04 8.48
N THR A 70 2.39 12.70 8.61
CA THR A 70 3.24 13.13 9.72
C THR A 70 4.47 13.85 9.19
N VAL A 71 5.11 14.65 10.03
CA VAL A 71 6.31 15.41 9.71
C VAL A 71 7.48 14.98 10.58
N VAL A 72 8.63 14.77 9.95
CA VAL A 72 9.91 14.51 10.62
C VAL A 72 10.82 15.69 10.32
N ALA A 73 11.31 16.35 11.37
CA ALA A 73 12.31 17.39 11.25
C ALA A 73 13.70 16.76 11.18
N GLN A 74 14.47 17.08 10.15
CA GLN A 74 15.86 16.66 10.01
C GLN A 74 16.70 17.86 9.55
N GLY A 75 17.48 18.39 10.48
CA GLY A 75 18.22 19.65 10.27
C GLY A 75 17.27 20.80 9.94
N LYS A 76 17.55 21.52 8.85
CA LYS A 76 16.73 22.65 8.38
C LYS A 76 15.49 22.24 7.56
N HIS A 77 15.36 20.95 7.24
CA HIS A 77 14.32 20.46 6.35
C HIS A 77 13.23 19.71 7.13
N ARG A 78 12.00 19.85 6.63
CA ARG A 78 10.84 19.09 7.09
C ARG A 78 10.49 18.07 6.03
N TYR A 79 10.37 16.82 6.44
CA TYR A 79 10.00 15.70 5.59
C TYR A 79 8.64 15.16 5.98
N PHE A 80 7.79 14.90 5.00
CA PHE A 80 6.42 14.46 5.16
C PHE A 80 6.29 13.01 4.69
N ARG A 81 5.54 12.20 5.42
CA ARG A 81 5.18 10.83 5.05
C ARG A 81 3.75 10.53 5.48
N LEU A 82 3.13 9.47 4.96
CA LEU A 82 1.83 9.03 5.47
C LEU A 82 1.93 8.75 6.98
N ALA A 83 0.88 9.11 7.72
CA ALA A 83 0.89 8.99 9.17
C ALA A 83 0.95 7.53 9.63
N GLY A 84 0.31 6.63 8.88
CA GLY A 84 0.22 5.21 9.23
C GLY A 84 -0.19 4.32 8.06
N LYS A 85 -0.22 3.01 8.34
CA LYS A 85 -0.62 1.95 7.40
C LYS A 85 -2.10 2.06 7.03
N ASP A 86 -2.93 2.41 8.00
CA ASP A 86 -4.37 2.66 7.86
C ASP A 86 -4.70 3.73 6.81
N ILE A 87 -3.96 4.84 6.77
CA ILE A 87 -4.17 5.90 5.75
C ILE A 87 -3.86 5.39 4.34
N ALA A 88 -2.83 4.58 4.23
CA ALA A 88 -2.39 4.05 2.96
C ALA A 88 -3.35 2.94 2.47
N GLU A 89 -3.90 2.11 3.36
CA GLU A 89 -4.99 1.16 3.08
C GLU A 89 -6.29 1.87 2.65
N LEU A 90 -6.60 3.02 3.26
CA LEU A 90 -7.70 3.88 2.84
C LEU A 90 -7.49 4.40 1.41
N MET A 91 -6.29 4.91 1.11
CA MET A 91 -5.94 5.36 -0.24
C MET A 91 -6.07 4.23 -1.27
N GLU A 92 -5.56 3.04 -0.98
CA GLU A 92 -5.70 1.85 -1.83
C GLU A 92 -7.17 1.48 -2.06
N SER A 93 -8.00 1.54 -1.01
CA SER A 93 -9.44 1.29 -1.11
C SER A 93 -10.15 2.29 -2.04
N MET A 94 -9.85 3.58 -1.89
CA MET A 94 -10.41 4.63 -2.76
C MET A 94 -9.96 4.49 -4.21
N MET A 95 -8.69 4.13 -4.44
CA MET A 95 -8.18 3.83 -5.78
C MET A 95 -8.92 2.65 -6.41
N GLY A 96 -9.18 1.59 -5.64
CA GLY A 96 -9.93 0.42 -6.12
C GLY A 96 -11.35 0.75 -6.53
N ILE A 97 -12.05 1.53 -5.71
CA ILE A 97 -13.39 2.04 -6.04
C ILE A 97 -13.35 2.88 -7.33
N SER A 98 -12.35 3.75 -7.48
CA SER A 98 -12.20 4.59 -8.68
C SER A 98 -11.91 3.78 -9.95
N LEU A 99 -11.13 2.69 -9.85
CA LEU A 99 -10.84 1.81 -10.99
C LEU A 99 -12.09 1.05 -11.43
N ASN A 100 -12.92 0.61 -10.49
CA ASN A 100 -14.19 -0.05 -10.79
C ASN A 100 -15.16 0.90 -11.55
N HIS A 101 -15.00 2.21 -11.39
CA HIS A 101 -15.74 3.22 -12.16
C HIS A 101 -15.08 3.58 -13.50
N GLY A 102 -14.06 2.85 -13.95
CA GLY A 102 -13.43 3.02 -15.28
C GLY A 102 -12.40 4.16 -15.37
N VAL A 103 -11.99 4.76 -14.25
CA VAL A 103 -10.99 5.84 -14.26
C VAL A 103 -9.58 5.24 -14.29
N HIS A 104 -8.92 5.30 -15.44
CA HIS A 104 -7.53 4.88 -15.61
C HIS A 104 -6.60 6.09 -15.78
N ALA A 105 -5.84 6.46 -14.74
CA ALA A 105 -4.81 7.51 -14.86
C ALA A 105 -3.52 7.00 -15.55
N LYS A 106 -2.56 7.87 -15.89
CA LYS A 106 -1.24 7.39 -16.38
C LYS A 106 -0.41 6.84 -15.19
N VAL A 107 0.22 5.68 -15.34
CA VAL A 107 1.14 5.15 -14.30
C VAL A 107 2.42 5.98 -14.30
N SER A 108 2.67 6.71 -13.21
CA SER A 108 3.86 7.56 -13.02
C SER A 108 4.86 6.97 -12.00
N THR A 109 4.55 5.81 -11.41
CA THR A 109 5.40 5.16 -10.41
C THR A 109 6.76 4.79 -11.01
N PRO A 110 7.89 5.09 -10.33
CA PRO A 110 9.22 4.69 -10.77
C PRO A 110 9.34 3.17 -11.00
N VAL A 111 10.10 2.77 -12.02
CA VAL A 111 10.19 1.37 -12.48
C VAL A 111 10.58 0.40 -11.37
N HIS A 112 11.53 0.78 -10.51
CA HIS A 112 12.00 -0.09 -9.42
C HIS A 112 10.90 -0.36 -8.39
N LEU A 113 10.12 0.65 -8.01
CA LEU A 113 8.96 0.50 -7.11
C LEU A 113 7.80 -0.25 -7.76
N ARG A 114 7.70 -0.22 -9.10
CA ARG A 114 6.76 -1.07 -9.84
C ARG A 114 7.18 -2.52 -9.81
N LYS A 115 8.48 -2.83 -9.86
CA LYS A 115 8.94 -4.21 -9.97
C LYS A 115 8.60 -5.06 -8.76
N ALA A 116 9.08 -4.65 -7.58
CA ALA A 116 8.83 -5.34 -6.32
C ALA A 116 8.96 -4.37 -5.14
N ARG A 117 8.00 -4.39 -4.23
CA ARG A 117 8.00 -3.60 -3.00
C ARG A 117 7.19 -4.28 -1.90
N THR A 118 7.20 -3.71 -0.71
CA THR A 118 6.27 -4.06 0.36
C THR A 118 4.97 -3.28 0.22
N CYS A 119 3.85 -3.99 0.36
CA CYS A 119 2.59 -3.43 0.80
C CYS A 119 2.46 -3.65 2.30
N TYR A 120 3.19 -2.81 3.04
CA TYR A 120 3.39 -2.92 4.48
C TYR A 120 4.15 -4.20 4.88
N ASP A 121 3.45 -5.33 4.93
CA ASP A 121 3.91 -6.62 5.44
C ASP A 121 3.86 -7.75 4.39
N HIS A 122 3.37 -7.48 3.19
CA HIS A 122 3.30 -8.46 2.10
C HIS A 122 3.92 -7.90 0.81
N LEU A 123 4.19 -8.77 -0.16
CA LEU A 123 4.80 -8.39 -1.44
C LEU A 123 3.79 -7.66 -2.34
N ALA A 124 4.26 -6.63 -3.03
CA ALA A 124 3.54 -5.84 -4.02
C ALA A 124 4.45 -5.52 -5.23
N GLY A 125 3.87 -4.93 -6.27
CA GLY A 125 4.49 -4.69 -7.57
C GLY A 125 4.19 -5.78 -8.59
N GLU A 126 4.76 -5.63 -9.78
CA GLU A 126 4.63 -6.49 -10.94
C GLU A 126 4.85 -7.97 -10.58
N VAL A 127 5.88 -8.27 -9.79
CA VAL A 127 6.17 -9.65 -9.35
C VAL A 127 5.04 -10.20 -8.49
N ALA A 128 4.52 -9.42 -7.54
CA ALA A 128 3.44 -9.85 -6.67
C ALA A 128 2.13 -10.07 -7.41
N VAL A 129 1.84 -9.21 -8.39
CA VAL A 129 0.68 -9.35 -9.28
C VAL A 129 0.78 -10.62 -10.11
N LYS A 130 1.95 -10.91 -10.68
CA LYS A 130 2.20 -12.14 -11.44
C LYS A 130 2.07 -13.39 -10.56
N ILE A 131 2.55 -13.34 -9.31
CA ILE A 131 2.32 -14.42 -8.34
C ILE A 131 0.82 -14.60 -8.12
N TYR A 132 0.09 -13.52 -7.82
CA TYR A 132 -1.36 -13.57 -7.59
C TYR A 132 -2.13 -14.17 -8.77
N ASP A 133 -1.81 -13.76 -10.00
CA ASP A 133 -2.38 -14.33 -11.22
C ASP A 133 -2.16 -15.85 -11.29
N SER A 134 -0.95 -16.29 -10.97
CA SER A 134 -0.61 -17.71 -10.92
C SER A 134 -1.40 -18.46 -9.85
N LEU A 135 -1.55 -17.91 -8.64
CA LEU A 135 -2.36 -18.52 -7.59
C LEU A 135 -3.82 -18.72 -8.02
N CYS A 136 -4.39 -17.74 -8.73
CA CYS A 136 -5.74 -17.85 -9.30
C CYS A 136 -5.80 -18.90 -10.41
N GLN A 137 -4.84 -18.90 -11.34
CA GLN A 137 -4.78 -19.86 -12.46
C GLN A 137 -4.63 -21.31 -11.98
N GLN A 138 -3.86 -21.53 -10.92
CA GLN A 138 -3.68 -22.83 -10.26
C GLN A 138 -4.84 -23.20 -9.32
N GLN A 139 -5.85 -22.32 -9.19
CA GLN A 139 -6.99 -22.47 -8.29
C GLN A 139 -6.58 -22.69 -6.82
N TRP A 140 -5.45 -22.14 -6.39
CA TRP A 140 -5.04 -22.15 -4.98
C TRP A 140 -5.76 -21.07 -4.17
N ILE A 141 -6.22 -20.01 -4.85
CA ILE A 141 -7.15 -19.03 -4.32
C ILE A 141 -8.35 -18.91 -5.24
N THR A 142 -9.48 -18.43 -4.72
CA THR A 142 -10.66 -18.12 -5.54
C THR A 142 -10.35 -16.99 -6.53
N GLU A 143 -11.07 -16.91 -7.65
CA GLU A 143 -10.82 -15.89 -8.70
C GLU A 143 -10.85 -14.45 -8.15
N ASN A 144 -11.71 -14.19 -7.17
CA ASN A 144 -11.81 -12.90 -6.49
C ASN A 144 -10.80 -12.72 -5.33
N GLY A 145 -9.90 -13.68 -5.11
CA GLY A 145 -8.86 -13.68 -4.06
C GLY A 145 -9.38 -13.60 -2.64
N SER A 146 -10.66 -13.90 -2.41
CA SER A 146 -11.28 -13.79 -1.09
C SER A 146 -11.00 -14.99 -0.18
N MET A 147 -10.67 -16.15 -0.76
CA MET A 147 -10.47 -17.40 -0.02
C MET A 147 -9.34 -18.25 -0.61
N ILE A 148 -8.69 -19.03 0.25
CA ILE A 148 -7.77 -20.11 -0.14
C ILE A 148 -8.60 -21.38 -0.37
N THR A 149 -8.32 -22.13 -1.43
CA THR A 149 -8.99 -23.40 -1.72
C THR A 149 -8.34 -24.55 -0.94
N LEU A 150 -8.93 -25.75 -0.97
CA LEU A 150 -8.34 -26.93 -0.34
C LEU A 150 -6.96 -27.29 -0.94
N SER A 151 -6.83 -27.24 -2.26
CA SER A 151 -5.54 -27.46 -2.94
C SER A 151 -4.52 -26.38 -2.59
N GLY A 152 -4.97 -25.13 -2.44
CA GLY A 152 -4.12 -24.03 -1.98
C GLY A 152 -3.61 -24.23 -0.55
N ILE A 153 -4.46 -24.68 0.38
CA ILE A 153 -4.04 -24.99 1.76
C ILE A 153 -2.95 -26.04 1.76
N GLN A 154 -3.13 -27.13 1.01
CA GLN A 154 -2.12 -28.19 0.90
C GLN A 154 -0.81 -27.64 0.34
N TYR A 155 -0.87 -26.86 -0.74
CA TYR A 155 0.31 -26.28 -1.37
C TYR A 155 1.06 -25.32 -0.43
N PHE A 156 0.34 -24.44 0.27
CA PHE A 156 0.98 -23.53 1.23
C PHE A 156 1.63 -24.29 2.38
N HIS A 157 0.99 -25.36 2.88
CA HIS A 157 1.59 -26.23 3.90
C HIS A 157 2.89 -26.88 3.39
N GLU A 158 2.92 -27.38 2.14
CA GLU A 158 4.13 -27.93 1.51
C GLU A 158 5.25 -26.88 1.33
N MET A 159 4.89 -25.61 1.10
CA MET A 159 5.85 -24.49 1.10
C MET A 159 6.34 -24.10 2.50
N GLY A 160 5.73 -24.62 3.57
CA GLY A 160 6.03 -24.30 4.96
C GLY A 160 5.19 -23.17 5.55
N ILE A 161 3.96 -22.98 5.06
CA ILE A 161 3.00 -21.99 5.56
C ILE A 161 1.74 -22.70 6.04
N ASP A 162 1.53 -22.69 7.34
CA ASP A 162 0.30 -23.17 7.95
C ASP A 162 -0.81 -22.12 7.81
N VAL A 163 -1.86 -22.47 7.06
CA VAL A 163 -3.04 -21.61 6.87
C VAL A 163 -4.04 -21.89 8.00
N PRO A 164 -4.26 -20.95 8.94
CA PRO A 164 -5.17 -21.19 10.04
C PRO A 164 -6.63 -21.09 9.59
N SER A 165 -7.53 -21.79 10.29
CA SER A 165 -8.97 -21.72 10.04
C SER A 165 -9.58 -20.37 10.45
N LYS A 166 -8.96 -19.67 11.40
CA LYS A 166 -9.35 -18.34 11.86
C LYS A 166 -8.12 -17.52 12.25
N HIS A 167 -8.15 -16.24 11.94
CA HIS A 167 -7.13 -15.28 12.36
C HIS A 167 -7.79 -13.92 12.63
N SER A 168 -7.15 -13.06 13.41
CA SER A 168 -7.59 -11.66 13.63
C SER A 168 -7.59 -10.81 12.35
N ARG A 169 -6.92 -11.29 11.30
CA ARG A 169 -6.80 -10.68 9.98
C ARG A 169 -7.51 -11.59 8.99
N LYS A 170 -7.92 -11.06 7.84
CA LYS A 170 -8.36 -11.92 6.73
C LYS A 170 -7.25 -12.91 6.39
N ILE A 171 -7.61 -14.18 6.19
CA ILE A 171 -6.67 -15.24 5.82
C ILE A 171 -5.98 -14.89 4.50
N CYS A 172 -6.79 -14.48 3.52
CA CYS A 172 -6.39 -14.03 2.20
C CYS A 172 -7.26 -12.85 1.80
N CYS A 173 -6.72 -11.91 1.02
CA CYS A 173 -7.52 -10.93 0.30
C CYS A 173 -6.82 -10.45 -0.97
N ALA A 174 -7.61 -10.07 -1.97
CA ALA A 174 -7.16 -9.32 -3.12
C ALA A 174 -6.80 -7.89 -2.69
N CYS A 175 -5.52 -7.63 -2.45
CA CYS A 175 -5.01 -6.29 -2.14
C CYS A 175 -4.73 -5.54 -3.45
N LEU A 176 -5.18 -4.30 -3.58
CA LEU A 176 -4.99 -3.55 -4.81
C LEU A 176 -3.59 -2.94 -4.85
N ASP A 177 -2.83 -3.29 -5.88
CA ASP A 177 -1.57 -2.64 -6.15
C ASP A 177 -1.81 -1.26 -6.79
N TRP A 178 -1.45 -0.18 -6.10
CA TRP A 178 -1.65 1.17 -6.63
C TRP A 178 -0.79 1.52 -7.86
N SER A 179 0.37 0.85 -8.05
CA SER A 179 1.26 1.10 -9.19
C SER A 179 0.84 0.32 -10.42
N GLU A 180 0.48 -0.94 -10.24
CA GLU A 180 0.08 -1.86 -11.31
C GLU A 180 -1.42 -1.82 -11.59
N ARG A 181 -2.22 -1.36 -10.63
CA ARG A 181 -3.71 -1.37 -10.65
C ARG A 181 -4.31 -2.75 -10.86
N ARG A 182 -3.64 -3.72 -10.28
CA ARG A 182 -4.01 -5.13 -10.32
C ARG A 182 -3.90 -5.68 -8.92
N PHE A 183 -4.60 -6.77 -8.66
CA PHE A 183 -4.57 -7.37 -7.34
C PHE A 183 -3.29 -8.15 -7.11
N HIS A 184 -2.83 -8.12 -5.87
CA HIS A 184 -1.78 -8.98 -5.34
C HIS A 184 -2.25 -9.60 -4.02
N LEU A 185 -1.54 -10.63 -3.56
CA LEU A 185 -1.97 -11.39 -2.39
C LEU A 185 -1.67 -10.63 -1.09
N GLY A 186 -2.74 -10.24 -0.39
CA GLY A 186 -2.70 -9.69 0.96
C GLY A 186 -3.23 -10.66 2.02
N GLY A 187 -3.42 -10.14 3.24
CA GLY A 187 -3.90 -10.92 4.38
C GLY A 187 -2.80 -11.71 5.09
N TYR A 188 -3.21 -12.69 5.89
CA TYR A 188 -2.27 -13.54 6.64
C TYR A 188 -1.30 -14.27 5.71
N VAL A 189 -1.82 -14.92 4.65
CA VAL A 189 -0.99 -15.72 3.73
C VAL A 189 -0.02 -14.84 2.95
N GLY A 190 -0.45 -13.64 2.51
CA GLY A 190 0.45 -12.68 1.85
C GLY A 190 1.63 -12.27 2.73
N ALA A 191 1.39 -12.03 4.02
CA ALA A 191 2.45 -11.70 4.98
C ALA A 191 3.35 -12.90 5.33
N ALA A 192 2.76 -14.10 5.41
CA ALA A 192 3.49 -15.34 5.66
C ALA A 192 4.43 -15.67 4.49
N LEU A 193 3.95 -15.56 3.25
CA LEU A 193 4.78 -15.73 2.05
C LEU A 193 5.92 -14.72 2.01
N PHE A 194 5.65 -13.46 2.29
CA PHE A 194 6.69 -12.44 2.29
C PHE A 194 7.80 -12.76 3.33
N SER A 195 7.40 -13.19 4.53
CA SER A 195 8.33 -13.63 5.57
C SER A 195 9.11 -14.89 5.16
N LEU A 196 8.44 -15.85 4.51
CA LEU A 196 9.07 -17.04 3.95
C LEU A 196 10.12 -16.67 2.89
N TYR A 197 9.77 -15.81 1.93
CA TYR A 197 10.66 -15.37 0.86
C TYR A 197 11.92 -14.71 1.42
N GLU A 198 11.77 -13.87 2.45
CA GLU A 198 12.89 -13.28 3.16
C GLU A 198 13.75 -14.34 3.86
N SER A 199 13.14 -15.25 4.62
CA SER A 199 13.86 -16.32 5.33
C SER A 199 14.63 -17.26 4.40
N LYS A 200 14.14 -17.48 3.18
CA LYS A 200 14.77 -18.32 2.15
C LYS A 200 15.81 -17.56 1.32
N GLY A 201 15.95 -16.24 1.52
CA GLY A 201 16.82 -15.36 0.74
C GLY A 201 16.36 -15.16 -0.70
N TRP A 202 15.05 -15.30 -0.96
CA TRP A 202 14.44 -15.06 -2.28
C TRP A 202 14.24 -13.57 -2.55
N LEU A 203 14.15 -12.78 -1.49
CA LEU A 203 14.14 -11.33 -1.56
C LEU A 203 14.94 -10.71 -0.42
N THR A 204 15.29 -9.44 -0.59
CA THR A 204 15.96 -8.62 0.42
C THR A 204 15.25 -7.27 0.53
N ARG A 205 15.12 -6.75 1.75
CA ARG A 205 14.52 -5.44 2.02
C ARG A 205 15.56 -4.34 2.00
N HIS A 206 15.13 -3.14 1.60
CA HIS A 206 15.89 -1.91 1.77
C HIS A 206 15.40 -1.17 3.02
N LEU A 207 16.24 -1.07 4.06
CA LEU A 207 15.87 -0.41 5.31
C LEU A 207 15.44 1.05 5.07
N GLY A 208 14.27 1.41 5.58
CA GLY A 208 13.69 2.76 5.42
C GLY A 208 12.94 2.97 4.10
N TYR A 209 12.92 2.00 3.19
CA TYR A 209 12.22 2.05 1.92
C TYR A 209 11.20 0.91 1.80
N ARG A 210 10.18 1.10 0.96
CA ARG A 210 9.26 0.00 0.61
C ARG A 210 9.84 -0.92 -0.46
N GLU A 211 10.87 -0.51 -1.17
CA GLU A 211 11.49 -1.33 -2.22
C GLU A 211 12.02 -2.66 -1.66
N VAL A 212 11.87 -3.73 -2.44
CA VAL A 212 12.52 -5.02 -2.17
C VAL A 212 13.21 -5.52 -3.43
N THR A 213 14.37 -6.12 -3.27
CA THR A 213 15.10 -6.74 -4.38
C THR A 213 14.85 -8.23 -4.37
N ILE A 214 14.29 -8.75 -5.47
CA ILE A 214 14.19 -10.19 -5.72
C ILE A 214 15.58 -10.69 -6.14
N THR A 215 16.08 -11.71 -5.48
CA THR A 215 17.39 -12.30 -5.77
C THR A 215 17.31 -13.26 -6.97
N GLU A 216 18.45 -13.63 -7.55
CA GLU A 216 18.48 -14.68 -8.59
C GLU A 216 17.86 -16.00 -8.10
N LYS A 217 18.12 -16.36 -6.84
CA LYS A 217 17.50 -17.51 -6.17
C LYS A 217 15.98 -17.34 -6.08
N GLY A 218 15.51 -16.13 -5.80
CA GLY A 218 14.09 -15.80 -5.76
C GLY A 218 13.42 -15.95 -7.12
N TYR A 219 14.02 -15.43 -8.19
CA TYR A 219 13.49 -15.61 -9.54
C TYR A 219 13.43 -17.10 -9.94
N ALA A 220 14.48 -17.87 -9.65
CA ALA A 220 14.47 -19.31 -9.89
C ALA A 220 13.33 -20.01 -9.11
N ALA A 221 13.14 -19.66 -7.83
CA ALA A 221 12.07 -20.21 -7.02
C ALA A 221 10.68 -19.80 -7.51
N PHE A 222 10.47 -18.54 -7.88
CA PHE A 222 9.20 -18.06 -8.41
C PHE A 222 8.84 -18.71 -9.75
N LYS A 223 9.83 -19.00 -10.59
CA LYS A 223 9.63 -19.80 -11.80
C LYS A 223 9.17 -21.22 -11.47
N THR A 224 9.77 -21.87 -10.47
CA THR A 224 9.38 -23.22 -10.04
C THR A 224 8.01 -23.27 -9.38
N HIS A 225 7.72 -22.35 -8.47
CA HIS A 225 6.52 -22.38 -7.64
C HIS A 225 5.31 -21.73 -8.32
N PHE A 226 5.52 -20.65 -9.07
CA PHE A 226 4.47 -19.81 -9.62
C PHE A 226 4.53 -19.69 -11.15
N HIS A 227 5.50 -20.30 -11.82
CA HIS A 227 5.62 -20.27 -13.29
C HIS A 227 5.80 -18.84 -13.88
N ILE A 228 6.50 -17.96 -13.17
CA ILE A 228 6.75 -16.55 -13.57
C ILE A 228 8.23 -16.18 -13.66
#